data_AF-A0A5C7JD85-F1
#
_entry.id   AF-A0A5C7JD85-F1
#
_cell.length_a   1.000
_cell.length_b   1.000
_cell.length_c   1.000
_cell.angle_alpha   90.00
_cell.angle_beta   90.00
_cell.angle_gamma   90.00
#
_symmetry.space_group_name_H-M   'P 1'
#
loop_
_entity.id
_entity.type
_entity.pdbx_description
1 polymer ?
#
loop_
_entity_poly.entity_id
_entity_poly.type
_entity_poly.pdbx_seq_one_letter_code
_entity_poly.pdbx_strand_id
1 'polypeptide(L)'
;MKPNETHTDWTLIGLDGANPLAFLAALGTGLIASTIWPHSRLCWRLLDGNWRPILSCPESDQERLLEQFHAALRDASTIAFGIDNKLPFRADKFASVLKTSAAGAHPDRRRDCDFLAAFGTEIRPEMDAKKNPLFRDTRLRMVRSGDSAGQGLPVYARVIRQATGIVHLRRTLFEPWDYGDHDFSSLRWDPLEDQRYALRWRDPSKSGANDGPGSMLGAN
;
A
#
# COMPACT_ATOMS: atom_id res chain seq x y z
N MET A 1 21.15 0.02 30.64
CA MET A 1 20.45 -1.27 30.53
C MET A 1 18.97 -0.95 30.44
N LYS A 2 18.38 -0.95 29.23
CA LYS A 2 16.94 -0.70 29.08
C LYS A 2 16.19 -1.88 29.72
N PRO A 3 15.04 -1.66 30.37
CA PRO A 3 14.25 -2.76 30.93
C PRO A 3 13.95 -3.79 29.83
N ASN A 4 13.94 -5.08 30.19
CA ASN A 4 13.39 -6.12 29.34
C ASN A 4 11.90 -5.80 29.13
N GLU A 5 11.58 -5.02 28.10
CA GLU A 5 10.21 -4.91 27.63
C GLU A 5 9.78 -6.30 27.21
N THR A 6 8.74 -6.83 27.85
CA THR A 6 8.13 -8.10 27.47
C THR A 6 7.49 -7.90 26.11
N HIS A 7 8.01 -8.57 25.10
CA HIS A 7 7.43 -8.58 23.77
C HIS A 7 6.41 -9.72 23.65
N THR A 8 5.29 -9.43 22.99
CA THR A 8 4.32 -10.40 22.52
C THR A 8 4.60 -10.71 21.05
N ASP A 9 4.62 -11.99 20.71
CA ASP A 9 4.77 -12.46 19.34
C ASP A 9 3.39 -12.77 18.74
N TRP A 10 2.95 -11.93 17.81
CA TRP A 10 1.71 -12.08 17.06
C TRP A 10 1.96 -12.86 15.77
N THR A 11 1.35 -14.03 15.65
CA THR A 11 1.33 -14.75 14.37
C THR A 11 0.22 -14.18 13.49
N LEU A 12 0.60 -13.55 12.38
CA LEU A 12 -0.34 -12.89 11.47
C LEU A 12 -0.92 -13.93 10.49
N ILE A 13 -1.80 -14.79 11.00
CA ILE A 13 -2.29 -15.98 10.29
C ILE A 13 -3.04 -15.67 8.99
N GLY A 14 -3.58 -14.46 8.84
CA GLY A 14 -4.20 -14.04 7.58
C GLY A 14 -3.21 -13.86 6.44
N LEU A 15 -1.94 -13.58 6.76
CA LEU A 15 -0.91 -13.32 5.76
C LEU A 15 -0.16 -14.60 5.38
N ASP A 16 -0.18 -14.95 4.10
CA ASP A 16 0.63 -16.03 3.51
C ASP A 16 1.83 -15.43 2.75
N GLY A 17 3.05 -15.75 3.18
CA GLY A 17 4.27 -15.24 2.54
C GLY A 17 4.46 -15.67 1.08
N ALA A 18 3.71 -16.68 0.60
CA ALA A 18 3.69 -17.06 -0.81
C ALA A 18 2.77 -16.16 -1.67
N ASN A 19 1.82 -15.45 -1.07
CA ASN A 19 0.97 -14.49 -1.77
C ASN A 19 1.69 -13.11 -1.82
N PRO A 20 1.94 -12.54 -3.02
CA PRO A 20 2.63 -11.24 -3.16
C PRO A 20 1.96 -10.09 -2.42
N LEU A 21 0.62 -10.00 -2.44
CA LEU A 21 -0.12 -8.97 -1.71
C LEU A 21 0.06 -9.16 -0.19
N ALA A 22 -0.06 -10.40 0.30
CA ALA A 22 0.13 -10.69 1.72
C ALA A 22 1.56 -10.42 2.19
N PHE A 23 2.56 -10.72 1.36
CA PHE A 23 3.95 -10.38 1.63
C PHE A 23 4.15 -8.86 1.75
N LEU A 24 3.60 -8.07 0.83
CA LEU A 24 3.67 -6.61 0.89
C LEU A 24 2.90 -6.05 2.10
N ALA A 25 1.74 -6.60 2.43
CA ALA A 25 0.96 -6.24 3.61
C ALA A 25 1.74 -6.53 4.92
N ALA A 26 2.49 -7.64 4.97
CA ALA A 26 3.36 -7.95 6.09
C ALA A 26 4.48 -6.90 6.25
N LEU A 27 5.14 -6.50 5.15
CA LEU A 27 6.15 -5.44 5.18
C LEU A 27 5.55 -4.10 5.63
N GLY A 28 4.35 -3.75 5.13
CA GLY A 28 3.61 -2.58 5.56
C GLY A 28 3.30 -2.59 7.06
N THR A 29 2.90 -3.75 7.58
CA THR A 29 2.65 -3.96 9.01
C THR A 29 3.91 -3.76 9.83
N GLY A 30 5.04 -4.34 9.40
CA GLY A 30 6.33 -4.13 10.06
C GLY A 30 6.78 -2.66 10.05
N LEU A 31 6.59 -1.95 8.93
CA LEU A 31 6.89 -0.53 8.83
C LEU A 31 6.04 0.30 9.77
N ILE A 32 4.72 0.08 9.81
CA ILE A 32 3.81 0.79 10.73
C ILE A 32 4.14 0.45 12.18
N ALA A 33 4.36 -0.82 12.51
CA ALA A 33 4.77 -1.23 13.85
C ALA A 33 6.06 -0.53 14.29
N SER A 34 7.05 -0.36 13.39
CA SER A 34 8.29 0.35 13.71
C SER A 34 8.09 1.84 14.02
N THR A 35 7.02 2.46 13.52
CA THR A 35 6.66 3.86 13.85
C THR A 35 6.00 4.00 15.20
N ILE A 36 5.32 2.96 15.69
CA ILE A 36 4.64 2.93 16.99
C ILE A 36 5.61 2.44 18.07
N TRP A 37 6.33 1.36 17.77
CA TRP A 37 7.28 0.70 18.65
C TRP A 37 8.63 0.54 17.93
N PRO A 38 9.63 1.40 18.21
CA PRO A 38 10.92 1.41 17.52
C PRO A 38 11.74 0.10 17.63
N HIS A 39 11.39 -0.77 18.58
CA HIS A 39 12.06 -2.06 18.79
C HIS A 39 11.23 -3.25 18.31
N SER A 40 10.08 -3.02 17.66
CA SER A 40 9.30 -4.10 17.04
C SER A 40 10.07 -4.79 15.92
N ARG A 41 9.76 -6.07 15.71
CA ARG A 41 10.44 -6.91 14.71
C ARG A 41 9.42 -7.71 13.94
N LEU A 42 9.62 -7.79 12.63
CA LEU A 42 8.91 -8.71 11.76
C LEU A 42 9.87 -9.84 11.35
N CYS A 43 9.47 -11.09 11.55
CA CYS A 43 10.19 -12.25 11.04
C CYS A 43 9.23 -13.22 10.38
N TRP A 44 9.77 -14.21 9.65
CA TRP A 44 8.97 -15.25 9.01
C TRP A 44 9.26 -16.60 9.66
N ARG A 45 8.22 -17.38 9.90
CA ARG A 45 8.32 -18.75 10.42
C ARG A 45 7.51 -19.70 9.54
N LEU A 46 8.06 -20.87 9.28
CA LEU A 46 7.33 -21.95 8.61
C LEU A 46 6.36 -22.57 9.63
N LEU A 47 5.06 -22.40 9.41
CA LEU A 47 3.97 -22.92 10.24
C LEU A 47 2.95 -23.61 9.32
N ASP A 48 2.61 -24.86 9.62
CA ASP A 48 1.65 -25.66 8.84
C ASP A 48 1.92 -25.64 7.32
N GLY A 49 3.21 -25.72 6.95
CA GLY A 49 3.65 -25.73 5.56
C GLY A 49 3.70 -24.35 4.87
N ASN A 50 3.32 -23.27 5.54
CA ASN A 50 3.28 -21.92 4.97
C ASN A 50 4.25 -20.98 5.70
N TRP A 51 4.81 -20.01 4.97
CA TRP A 51 5.58 -18.92 5.59
C TRP A 51 4.62 -17.91 6.20
N ARG A 52 4.61 -17.81 7.53
CA ARG A 52 3.77 -16.88 8.28
C ARG A 52 4.61 -15.75 8.87
N PRO A 53 4.17 -14.48 8.75
CA PRO A 53 4.85 -13.39 9.40
C PRO A 53 4.51 -13.38 10.89
N ILE A 54 5.52 -13.14 11.71
CA ILE A 54 5.41 -12.96 13.15
C ILE A 54 5.85 -11.55 13.47
N LEU A 55 4.96 -10.79 14.08
CA LEU A 55 5.24 -9.46 14.60
C LEU A 55 5.53 -9.56 16.10
N SER A 56 6.74 -9.19 16.50
CA SER A 56 7.14 -9.06 17.89
C SER A 56 7.05 -7.60 18.32
N CYS A 57 6.18 -7.28 19.29
CA CYS A 57 6.00 -5.91 19.80
C CYS A 57 5.56 -5.91 21.28
N PRO A 58 5.66 -4.77 21.99
CA PRO A 58 5.26 -4.69 23.40
C PRO A 58 3.74 -4.81 23.66
N GLU A 59 2.90 -4.58 22.67
CA GLU A 59 1.44 -4.68 22.84
C GLU A 59 0.97 -6.14 22.87
N SER A 60 0.15 -6.46 23.86
CA SER A 60 -0.34 -7.80 24.17
C SER A 60 -1.85 -7.96 24.01
N ASP A 61 -2.57 -6.84 23.83
CA ASP A 61 -3.98 -6.82 23.50
C ASP A 61 -4.19 -6.63 21.99
N GLN A 62 -4.87 -7.57 21.35
CA GLN A 62 -5.08 -7.57 19.90
C GLN A 62 -5.91 -6.37 19.44
N GLU A 63 -6.91 -5.96 20.21
CA GLU A 63 -7.80 -4.87 19.85
C GLU A 63 -7.06 -3.53 19.94
N ARG A 64 -6.26 -3.33 20.99
CA ARG A 64 -5.37 -2.17 21.11
C ARG A 64 -4.32 -2.13 20.01
N LEU A 65 -3.76 -3.28 19.63
CA LEU A 65 -2.82 -3.38 18.51
C LEU A 65 -3.47 -2.88 17.21
N LEU A 66 -4.69 -3.32 16.92
CA LEU A 66 -5.43 -2.91 15.72
C LEU A 66 -5.83 -1.42 15.77
N GLU A 67 -6.22 -0.90 16.93
CA GLU A 67 -6.51 0.53 17.13
C GLU A 67 -5.27 1.40 16.87
N GLN A 68 -4.11 1.00 17.39
CA GLN A 68 -2.85 1.71 17.18
C GLN A 68 -2.40 1.67 15.73
N PHE A 69 -2.56 0.54 15.04
CA PHE A 69 -2.31 0.42 13.60
C PHE A 69 -3.23 1.32 12.78
N HIS A 70 -4.53 1.30 13.07
CA HIS A 70 -5.49 2.15 12.39
C HIS A 70 -5.18 3.64 12.61
N ALA A 71 -4.85 4.05 13.83
CA ALA A 71 -4.43 5.42 14.14
C ALA A 71 -3.15 5.80 13.38
N ALA A 72 -2.12 4.96 13.40
CA ALA A 72 -0.87 5.22 12.71
C ALA A 72 -1.05 5.30 11.17
N LEU A 73 -1.90 4.45 10.58
CA LEU A 73 -2.25 4.53 9.16
C LEU A 73 -2.98 5.85 8.83
N ARG A 74 -3.92 6.26 9.69
CA ARG A 74 -4.68 7.52 9.55
C ARG A 74 -3.79 8.75 9.75
N ASP A 75 -2.72 8.66 10.51
CA ASP A 75 -1.82 9.78 10.79
C ASP A 75 -0.63 9.81 9.80
N ALA A 76 -0.35 8.72 9.07
CA ALA A 76 0.68 8.66 8.05
C ALA A 76 0.41 9.66 6.91
N SER A 77 1.44 10.40 6.48
CA SER A 77 1.30 11.40 5.42
C SER A 77 0.82 10.82 4.09
N THR A 78 -0.06 11.57 3.42
CA THR A 78 -0.60 11.27 2.09
C THR A 78 -0.27 12.34 1.05
N ILE A 79 0.59 13.31 1.41
CA ILE A 79 0.88 14.49 0.59
C ILE A 79 1.38 14.08 -0.79
N ALA A 80 2.32 13.13 -0.86
CA ALA A 80 2.84 12.63 -2.13
C ALA A 80 1.73 12.12 -3.08
N PHE A 81 0.69 11.48 -2.56
CA PHE A 81 -0.44 10.95 -3.32
C PHE A 81 -1.56 11.97 -3.57
N GLY A 82 -1.52 13.13 -2.91
CA GLY A 82 -2.52 14.19 -3.03
C GLY A 82 -2.26 15.21 -4.14
N ILE A 83 -1.11 15.12 -4.82
CA ILE A 83 -0.67 16.15 -5.79
C ILE A 83 -1.52 16.10 -7.06
N ASP A 84 -1.72 14.91 -7.60
CA ASP A 84 -2.48 14.69 -8.83
C ASP A 84 -3.13 13.31 -8.79
N ASN A 85 -4.10 13.07 -9.68
CA ASN A 85 -4.87 11.83 -9.68
C ASN A 85 -4.16 10.68 -10.42
N LYS A 86 -3.09 10.98 -11.17
CA LYS A 86 -2.33 9.99 -11.92
C LYS A 86 -0.88 10.41 -12.08
N LEU A 87 -0.03 9.43 -12.37
CA LEU A 87 1.36 9.64 -12.78
C LEU A 87 1.51 9.26 -14.26
N PRO A 88 2.34 9.97 -15.04
CA PRO A 88 2.99 11.22 -14.68
C PRO A 88 2.06 12.43 -14.84
N PHE A 89 2.40 13.53 -14.17
CA PHE A 89 1.76 14.86 -14.31
C PHE A 89 2.80 15.93 -14.65
N ARG A 90 2.39 17.20 -14.74
CA ARG A 90 3.28 18.29 -15.20
C ARG A 90 4.59 18.36 -14.40
N ALA A 91 5.69 18.49 -15.12
CA ALA A 91 7.04 18.49 -14.54
C ALA A 91 7.30 19.67 -13.61
N ASP A 92 6.76 20.87 -13.91
CA ASP A 92 6.89 22.07 -13.07
C ASP A 92 6.22 21.89 -11.71
N LYS A 93 5.01 21.32 -11.70
CA LYS A 93 4.27 20.97 -10.48
C LYS A 93 5.04 19.95 -9.65
N PHE A 94 5.60 18.92 -10.29
CA PHE A 94 6.41 17.90 -9.60
C PHE A 94 7.67 18.52 -8.97
N ALA A 95 8.40 19.35 -9.74
CA ALA A 95 9.60 20.05 -9.29
C ALA A 95 9.32 20.94 -8.06
N SER A 96 8.20 21.67 -8.07
CA SER A 96 7.82 22.53 -6.95
C SER A 96 7.61 21.73 -5.67
N VAL A 97 6.85 20.63 -5.74
CA VAL A 97 6.55 19.82 -4.55
C VAL A 97 7.79 19.07 -4.07
N LEU A 98 8.62 18.54 -4.98
CA LEU A 98 9.87 17.87 -4.63
C LEU A 98 10.83 18.81 -3.89
N LYS A 99 10.98 20.05 -4.36
CA LYS A 99 11.83 21.06 -3.68
C LYS A 99 11.33 21.40 -2.29
N THR A 100 10.02 21.64 -2.14
CA THR A 100 9.42 21.92 -0.83
C THR A 100 9.58 20.73 0.12
N SER A 101 9.35 19.51 -0.36
CA SER A 101 9.49 18.30 0.45
C SER A 101 10.94 18.05 0.85
N ALA A 102 11.89 18.24 -0.06
CA ALA A 102 13.31 18.09 0.22
C ALA A 102 13.83 19.13 1.24
N ALA A 103 13.39 20.38 1.16
CA ALA A 103 13.78 21.43 2.11
C ALA A 103 13.27 21.17 3.54
N GLY A 104 12.14 20.47 3.67
CA GLY A 104 11.55 20.09 4.96
C GLY A 104 11.92 18.70 5.47
N ALA A 105 12.74 17.94 4.72
CA ALA A 105 13.04 16.55 5.06
C ALA A 105 13.95 16.44 6.30
N HIS A 106 13.56 15.60 7.24
CA HIS A 106 14.34 15.22 8.43
C HIS A 106 14.50 13.70 8.46
N PRO A 107 15.56 13.11 9.05
CA PRO A 107 15.68 11.65 9.19
C PRO A 107 14.43 10.96 9.72
N ASP A 108 13.73 11.57 10.68
CA ASP A 108 12.48 11.03 11.26
C ASP A 108 11.21 11.37 10.45
N ARG A 109 11.31 12.27 9.47
CA ARG A 109 10.18 12.82 8.70
C ARG A 109 10.58 13.03 7.24
N ARG A 110 10.78 11.91 6.53
CA ARG A 110 11.21 11.88 5.12
C ARG A 110 10.26 11.13 4.18
N ARG A 111 9.16 10.56 4.69
CA ARG A 111 8.25 9.68 3.95
C ARG A 111 7.75 10.28 2.63
N ASP A 112 7.30 11.54 2.64
CA ASP A 112 6.83 12.18 1.40
C ASP A 112 7.96 12.40 0.40
N CYS A 113 9.14 12.82 0.86
CA CYS A 113 10.31 13.01 0.02
C CYS A 113 10.74 11.69 -0.63
N ASP A 114 10.72 10.60 0.14
CA ASP A 114 11.04 9.25 -0.35
C ASP A 114 10.03 8.77 -1.40
N PHE A 115 8.73 8.98 -1.19
CA PHE A 115 7.72 8.65 -2.20
C PHE A 115 7.88 9.49 -3.48
N LEU A 116 8.10 10.79 -3.34
CA LEU A 116 8.30 11.67 -4.50
C LEU A 116 9.54 11.26 -5.30
N ALA A 117 10.66 11.00 -4.63
CA ALA A 117 11.86 10.49 -5.28
C ALA A 117 11.63 9.12 -5.95
N ALA A 118 10.79 8.27 -5.35
CA ALA A 118 10.42 6.98 -5.93
C ALA A 118 9.47 7.09 -7.13
N PHE A 119 8.66 8.16 -7.22
CA PHE A 119 7.75 8.36 -8.35
C PHE A 119 8.47 8.69 -9.64
N GLY A 120 9.53 9.51 -9.62
CA GLY A 120 10.22 9.89 -10.85
C GLY A 120 11.14 11.08 -10.75
N THR A 121 11.42 11.70 -11.90
CA THR A 121 12.29 12.85 -12.04
C THR A 121 11.75 13.87 -13.04
N GLU A 122 11.85 15.14 -12.70
CA GLU A 122 11.56 16.30 -13.55
C GLU A 122 12.72 16.71 -14.45
N ILE A 123 13.94 16.21 -14.21
CA ILE A 123 15.18 16.73 -14.84
C ILE A 123 15.16 16.57 -16.36
N ARG A 124 14.59 15.47 -16.83
CA ARG A 124 14.40 15.18 -18.26
C ARG A 124 12.93 14.83 -18.51
N PRO A 125 12.07 15.85 -18.68
CA PRO A 125 10.64 15.62 -18.84
C PRO A 125 10.35 14.94 -20.18
N GLU A 126 9.28 14.15 -20.20
CA GLU A 126 8.71 13.57 -21.42
C GLU A 126 7.57 14.47 -21.90
N MET A 127 7.43 14.62 -23.22
CA MET A 127 6.36 15.45 -23.79
C MET A 127 5.12 14.61 -24.03
N ASP A 128 3.96 15.10 -23.59
CA ASP A 128 2.67 14.50 -23.98
C ASP A 128 2.34 14.80 -25.47
N ALA A 129 1.24 14.23 -25.98
CA ALA A 129 0.79 14.46 -27.35
C ALA A 129 0.52 15.95 -27.68
N LYS A 130 0.29 16.79 -26.66
CA LYS A 130 0.06 18.24 -26.76
C LYS A 130 1.33 19.05 -26.49
N LYS A 131 2.50 18.41 -26.42
CA LYS A 131 3.80 19.02 -26.11
C LYS A 131 3.89 19.67 -24.71
N ASN A 132 3.07 19.21 -23.75
CA ASN A 132 3.25 19.58 -22.35
C ASN A 132 4.35 18.71 -21.70
N PRO A 133 5.25 19.31 -20.90
CA PRO A 133 6.28 18.56 -20.19
C PRO A 133 5.70 17.85 -18.97
N LEU A 134 5.76 16.51 -18.98
CA LEU A 134 5.43 15.65 -17.85
C LEU A 134 6.72 15.17 -17.18
N PHE A 135 6.72 15.00 -15.85
CA PHE A 135 7.87 14.38 -15.19
C PHE A 135 8.02 12.94 -15.69
N ARG A 136 9.25 12.42 -15.69
CA ARG A 136 9.52 11.06 -16.09
C ARG A 136 9.35 10.13 -14.90
N ASP A 137 8.36 9.26 -14.96
CA ASP A 137 8.04 8.34 -13.88
C ASP A 137 8.94 7.09 -13.86
N THR A 138 9.10 6.50 -12.67
CA THR A 138 9.75 5.20 -12.49
C THR A 138 8.76 4.07 -12.81
N ARG A 139 9.21 2.82 -12.73
CA ARG A 139 8.32 1.66 -12.86
C ARG A 139 7.30 1.53 -11.71
N LEU A 140 7.39 2.36 -10.67
CA LEU A 140 6.45 2.38 -9.55
C LEU A 140 5.07 2.97 -9.91
N ARG A 141 4.93 3.63 -11.07
CA ARG A 141 3.68 4.23 -11.59
C ARG A 141 2.58 3.24 -11.99
N MET A 142 2.37 2.19 -11.21
CA MET A 142 1.44 1.09 -11.47
C MET A 142 0.15 1.59 -12.15
N VAL A 143 -0.19 0.94 -13.28
CA VAL A 143 -1.26 1.31 -14.25
C VAL A 143 -0.89 2.54 -15.12
N ARG A 144 -0.18 2.28 -16.23
CA ARG A 144 0.43 3.28 -17.14
C ARG A 144 -0.57 4.20 -17.84
N SER A 145 -1.66 3.61 -18.29
CA SER A 145 -2.86 4.27 -18.78
C SER A 145 -3.82 4.13 -17.63
N GLY A 146 -4.12 5.22 -16.92
CA GLY A 146 -5.10 5.19 -15.84
C GLY A 146 -6.34 4.39 -16.21
N ASP A 147 -7.13 3.97 -15.23
CA ASP A 147 -8.37 3.27 -15.52
C ASP A 147 -9.27 4.06 -16.49
N SER A 148 -10.41 3.48 -16.86
CA SER A 148 -11.40 4.14 -17.70
C SER A 148 -11.84 5.52 -17.16
N ALA A 149 -11.62 5.81 -15.87
CA ALA A 149 -11.89 7.09 -15.22
C ALA A 149 -10.67 8.04 -15.18
N GLY A 150 -9.54 7.65 -15.77
CA GLY A 150 -8.29 8.42 -15.80
C GLY A 150 -7.54 8.46 -14.46
N GLN A 151 -7.86 7.54 -13.54
CA GLN A 151 -7.25 7.43 -12.21
C GLN A 151 -6.04 6.50 -12.24
N GLY A 152 -5.04 6.77 -11.39
CA GLY A 152 -3.89 5.90 -11.21
C GLY A 152 -3.56 5.66 -9.73
N LEU A 153 -2.36 5.11 -9.49
CA LEU A 153 -1.85 4.81 -8.15
C LEU A 153 -2.19 5.87 -7.07
N PRO A 154 -2.05 7.19 -7.29
CA PRO A 154 -2.36 8.19 -6.24
C PRO A 154 -3.82 8.23 -5.79
N VAL A 155 -4.77 7.90 -6.67
CA VAL A 155 -6.18 7.82 -6.27
C VAL A 155 -6.43 6.54 -5.49
N TYR A 156 -5.99 5.40 -6.00
CA TYR A 156 -6.18 4.11 -5.31
C TYR A 156 -5.57 4.12 -3.91
N ALA A 157 -4.32 4.57 -3.76
CA ALA A 157 -3.67 4.66 -2.45
C ALA A 157 -4.46 5.53 -1.45
N ARG A 158 -5.08 6.62 -1.90
CA ARG A 158 -5.90 7.49 -1.03
C ARG A 158 -7.25 6.83 -0.69
N VAL A 159 -7.93 6.27 -1.69
CA VAL A 159 -9.25 5.64 -1.51
C VAL A 159 -9.14 4.43 -0.59
N ILE A 160 -8.17 3.54 -0.84
CA ILE A 160 -7.90 2.36 0.00
C ILE A 160 -7.67 2.81 1.44
N ARG A 161 -6.71 3.73 1.66
CA ARG A 161 -6.41 4.23 3.00
C ARG A 161 -7.61 4.85 3.71
N GLN A 162 -8.48 5.56 3.00
CA GLN A 162 -9.67 6.19 3.57
C GLN A 162 -10.76 5.17 3.93
N ALA A 163 -10.85 4.08 3.18
CA ALA A 163 -11.84 3.02 3.40
C ALA A 163 -11.35 1.96 4.42
N THR A 164 -10.04 1.77 4.56
CA THR A 164 -9.45 0.83 5.51
C THR A 164 -9.80 1.21 6.94
N GLY A 165 -10.36 0.24 7.67
CA GLY A 165 -10.82 0.39 9.04
C GLY A 165 -10.36 -0.80 9.88
N ILE A 166 -10.63 -0.77 11.17
CA ILE A 166 -10.20 -1.82 12.12
C ILE A 166 -10.68 -3.20 11.69
N VAL A 167 -11.91 -3.32 11.17
CA VAL A 167 -12.46 -4.59 10.66
C VAL A 167 -11.63 -5.14 9.49
N HIS A 168 -11.20 -4.28 8.57
CA HIS A 168 -10.36 -4.66 7.43
C HIS A 168 -8.96 -5.12 7.89
N LEU A 169 -8.40 -4.46 8.90
CA LEU A 169 -7.11 -4.85 9.51
C LEU A 169 -7.22 -6.21 10.20
N ARG A 170 -8.26 -6.45 10.99
CA ARG A 170 -8.48 -7.74 11.67
C ARG A 170 -8.61 -8.87 10.67
N ARG A 171 -9.49 -8.72 9.67
CA ARG A 171 -9.71 -9.70 8.60
C ARG A 171 -8.42 -10.00 7.84
N THR A 172 -7.60 -8.99 7.58
CA THR A 172 -6.35 -9.14 6.83
C THR A 172 -5.25 -9.83 7.64
N LEU A 173 -5.09 -9.45 8.92
CA LEU A 173 -3.96 -9.87 9.75
C LEU A 173 -4.21 -11.18 10.49
N PHE A 174 -5.45 -11.42 10.93
CA PHE A 174 -5.77 -12.46 11.90
C PHE A 174 -6.86 -13.44 11.45
N GLU A 175 -7.42 -13.29 10.25
CA GLU A 175 -8.46 -14.18 9.74
C GLU A 175 -8.07 -14.75 8.37
N PRO A 176 -8.58 -15.93 7.99
CA PRO A 176 -8.45 -16.42 6.61
C PRO A 176 -9.04 -15.42 5.63
N TRP A 177 -8.31 -15.10 4.56
CA TRP A 177 -8.76 -14.15 3.54
C TRP A 177 -10.03 -14.66 2.83
N ASP A 178 -11.11 -13.92 3.00
CA ASP A 178 -12.45 -14.24 2.48
C ASP A 178 -12.77 -13.47 1.19
N TYR A 179 -11.94 -12.50 0.81
CA TYR A 179 -12.12 -11.63 -0.34
C TYR A 179 -13.49 -10.93 -0.38
N GLY A 180 -14.04 -10.60 0.81
CA GLY A 180 -15.39 -10.03 0.94
C GLY A 180 -15.51 -8.54 0.63
N ASP A 181 -14.40 -7.83 0.33
CA ASP A 181 -14.43 -6.40 0.03
C ASP A 181 -14.73 -6.16 -1.45
N HIS A 182 -16.01 -6.05 -1.77
CA HIS A 182 -16.53 -5.73 -3.10
C HIS A 182 -16.58 -4.22 -3.33
N ASP A 183 -16.55 -3.78 -4.59
CA ASP A 183 -16.65 -2.37 -5.03
C ASP A 183 -15.46 -1.44 -4.70
N PHE A 184 -14.40 -1.94 -4.07
CA PHE A 184 -13.21 -1.14 -3.78
C PHE A 184 -12.13 -1.26 -4.87
N SER A 185 -11.45 -0.15 -5.12
CA SER A 185 -10.30 -0.14 -6.02
C SER A 185 -9.10 -0.83 -5.36
N SER A 186 -8.64 -1.93 -5.96
CA SER A 186 -7.42 -2.63 -5.55
C SER A 186 -6.18 -2.11 -6.28
N LEU A 187 -4.99 -2.45 -5.76
CA LEU A 187 -3.71 -2.17 -6.42
C LEU A 187 -3.33 -3.22 -7.48
N ARG A 188 -4.13 -4.28 -7.66
CA ARG A 188 -3.87 -5.37 -8.62
C ARG A 188 -2.58 -6.13 -8.33
N TRP A 189 -2.29 -6.30 -7.04
CA TRP A 189 -1.14 -7.07 -6.55
C TRP A 189 -1.50 -8.48 -6.10
N ASP A 190 -2.79 -8.76 -5.89
CA ASP A 190 -3.22 -10.13 -5.65
C ASP A 190 -3.24 -10.92 -6.96
N PRO A 191 -2.63 -12.12 -7.03
CA PRO A 191 -2.72 -13.00 -8.19
C PRO A 191 -4.15 -13.31 -8.64
N LEU A 192 -5.15 -13.32 -7.73
CA LEU A 192 -6.55 -13.52 -8.07
C LEU A 192 -7.15 -12.37 -8.89
N GLU A 193 -6.54 -11.19 -8.85
CA GLU A 193 -6.96 -10.03 -9.63
C GLU A 193 -6.31 -10.00 -11.03
N ASP A 194 -5.38 -10.91 -11.34
CA ASP A 194 -4.80 -11.08 -12.68
C ASP A 194 -5.80 -11.74 -13.65
N GLN A 195 -6.72 -10.94 -14.18
CA GLN A 195 -7.75 -11.37 -15.13
C GLN A 195 -7.25 -11.28 -16.57
N ARG A 196 -6.44 -12.25 -17.00
CA ARG A 196 -5.91 -12.31 -18.36
C ARG A 196 -7.00 -12.59 -19.40
N TYR A 197 -7.19 -11.64 -20.32
CA TYR A 197 -8.13 -11.74 -21.46
C TYR A 197 -7.99 -13.05 -22.24
N ALA A 198 -6.76 -13.54 -22.45
CA ALA A 198 -6.48 -14.72 -23.26
C ALA A 198 -7.03 -16.04 -22.70
N LEU A 199 -7.41 -16.08 -21.41
CA LEU A 199 -7.87 -17.30 -20.75
C LEU A 199 -9.39 -17.29 -20.45
N ARG A 200 -10.11 -16.23 -20.85
CA ARG A 200 -11.53 -16.05 -20.53
C ARG A 200 -12.42 -16.21 -21.77
N TRP A 201 -13.54 -16.91 -21.59
CA TRP A 201 -14.61 -17.03 -22.61
C TRP A 201 -15.40 -15.73 -22.79
N ARG A 202 -15.39 -14.84 -21.79
CA ARG A 202 -16.07 -13.54 -21.80
C ARG A 202 -15.07 -12.40 -21.74
N ASP A 203 -15.43 -11.29 -22.36
CA ASP A 203 -14.69 -10.04 -22.33
C ASP A 203 -14.72 -9.42 -20.92
N PRO A 204 -13.60 -9.40 -20.18
CA PRO A 204 -13.56 -8.86 -18.83
C PRO A 204 -13.72 -7.34 -18.77
N SER A 205 -13.67 -6.62 -19.91
CA SER A 205 -13.99 -5.18 -19.93
C SER A 205 -15.49 -4.88 -19.77
N LYS A 206 -16.34 -5.90 -19.96
CA LYS A 206 -17.81 -5.80 -19.90
C LYS A 206 -18.42 -6.46 -18.67
N SER A 207 -17.62 -7.21 -17.92
CA SER A 207 -18.02 -7.80 -16.64
C SER A 207 -18.00 -6.71 -15.57
N GLY A 208 -19.11 -6.53 -14.84
CA GLY A 208 -19.20 -5.53 -13.77
C GLY A 208 -18.27 -5.87 -12.59
N ALA A 209 -18.13 -4.93 -11.64
CA ALA A 209 -17.34 -5.12 -10.42
C ALA A 209 -17.70 -6.40 -9.62
N ASN A 210 -18.88 -6.97 -9.87
CA ASN A 210 -19.41 -8.17 -9.20
C ASN A 210 -19.03 -9.51 -9.85
N ASP A 211 -18.33 -9.51 -10.98
CA ASP A 211 -17.96 -10.75 -11.70
C ASP A 211 -16.54 -11.26 -11.35
N GLY A 212 -15.81 -10.56 -10.48
CA GLY A 212 -14.49 -10.96 -9.99
C GLY A 212 -14.53 -11.43 -8.53
N PRO A 213 -13.51 -12.19 -8.07
CA PRO A 213 -13.29 -12.32 -6.63
C PRO A 213 -13.14 -10.91 -6.03
N GLY A 214 -13.74 -10.66 -4.86
CA GLY A 214 -13.55 -9.37 -4.18
C GLY A 214 -12.09 -9.18 -3.76
N SER A 215 -11.81 -8.11 -3.03
CA SER A 215 -10.45 -7.79 -2.58
C SER A 215 -10.27 -8.02 -1.09
N MET A 216 -9.02 -7.92 -0.64
CA MET A 216 -8.68 -7.75 0.78
C MET A 216 -8.24 -6.30 0.99
N LEU A 217 -9.18 -5.43 1.38
CA LEU A 217 -8.94 -3.99 1.44
C LEU A 217 -7.84 -3.62 2.45
N GLY A 218 -7.79 -4.32 3.59
CA GLY A 218 -6.76 -4.08 4.60
C GLY A 218 -5.35 -4.55 4.18
N ALA A 219 -5.23 -5.35 3.11
CA ALA A 219 -3.96 -5.82 2.58
C ALA A 219 -3.40 -4.91 1.47
N ASN A 220 -4.27 -4.12 0.81
CA ASN A 220 -3.91 -3.16 -0.23
C ASN A 220 -3.36 -1.85 0.39
#